data_AF-X7Z5H4-F1
#
_entry.id   AF-X7Z5H4-F1
#
_cell.length_a   1.000
_cell.length_b   1.000
_cell.length_c   1.000
_cell.angle_alpha   90.00
_cell.angle_beta   90.00
_cell.angle_gamma   90.00
#
_symmetry.space_group_name_H-M   'P 1'
#
loop_
_entity.id
_entity.type
_entity.pdbx_description
1 polymer ?
#
loop_
_entity_poly.entity_id
_entity_poly.type
_entity_poly.pdbx_seq_one_letter_code
_entity_poly.pdbx_strand_id
1 'polypeptide(L)'
;MTTTAVDRGLGADLTADLAATAFTLARRFAAGATMWSIAPGWEPHALHIAVEFIHPVIVGKRALPAVAITGPDVVDVVRISVRPGDIVIAVSGADDPQVRSVMRRCPAWGATTVWIGSGQRPQPGMADHVLWLDDPDPRVPATGGFVLFYHLLWELTHVCFEHPAC
;
A
#
# COMPACT_ATOMS: atom_id res chain seq x y z
N MET A 1 -1.25 30.16 -4.05
CA MET A 1 -2.04 28.93 -4.14
C MET A 1 -1.13 27.85 -4.71
N THR A 2 -0.65 26.95 -3.86
CA THR A 2 0.25 25.86 -4.27
C THR A 2 -0.62 24.71 -4.75
N THR A 3 -0.67 24.52 -6.07
CA THR A 3 -1.34 23.40 -6.74
C THR A 3 -0.72 22.09 -6.25
N THR A 4 -1.51 21.21 -5.63
CA THR A 4 -1.03 19.91 -5.14
C THR A 4 -0.99 18.90 -6.29
N ALA A 5 -0.25 17.79 -6.13
CA ALA A 5 -0.27 16.70 -7.12
C ALA A 5 -1.70 16.19 -7.45
N VAL A 6 -2.66 16.34 -6.51
CA VAL A 6 -4.07 16.00 -6.69
C VAL A 6 -4.72 16.85 -7.80
N ASP A 7 -4.31 18.12 -7.96
CA ASP A 7 -4.88 19.03 -8.96
C ASP A 7 -4.36 18.77 -10.39
N ARG A 8 -3.25 18.04 -10.56
CA ARG A 8 -2.66 17.76 -11.89
C ARG A 8 -3.15 16.47 -12.53
N GLY A 9 -3.91 15.66 -11.80
CA GLY A 9 -4.27 14.30 -12.22
C GLY A 9 -3.09 13.31 -12.09
N LEU A 10 -3.41 12.03 -12.00
CA LEU A 10 -2.41 10.96 -11.96
C LEU A 10 -1.78 10.80 -13.36
N GLY A 11 -0.45 10.77 -13.43
CA GLY A 11 0.25 10.46 -14.68
C GLY A 11 -0.06 9.04 -15.17
N ALA A 12 0.01 8.82 -16.48
CA ALA A 12 -0.37 7.53 -17.10
C ALA A 12 0.37 6.32 -16.53
N ASP A 13 1.67 6.44 -16.26
CA ASP A 13 2.48 5.37 -15.67
C ASP A 13 2.00 5.00 -14.26
N LEU A 14 1.62 6.01 -13.47
CA LEU A 14 1.13 5.81 -12.10
C LEU A 14 -0.26 5.18 -12.09
N THR A 15 -1.11 5.52 -13.07
CA THR A 15 -2.39 4.83 -13.27
C THR A 15 -2.20 3.36 -13.65
N ALA A 16 -1.22 3.05 -14.51
CA ALA A 16 -0.90 1.67 -14.88
C ALA A 16 -0.34 0.88 -13.68
N ASP A 17 0.58 1.46 -12.92
CA ASP A 17 1.11 0.88 -11.68
C ASP A 17 -0.01 0.61 -10.67
N LEU A 18 -0.96 1.55 -10.53
CA LEU A 18 -2.11 1.42 -9.64
C LEU A 18 -3.03 0.27 -10.04
N ALA A 19 -3.38 0.17 -11.33
CA ALA A 19 -4.22 -0.90 -11.85
C ALA A 19 -3.55 -2.28 -11.68
N ALA A 20 -2.26 -2.39 -12.01
CA ALA A 20 -1.50 -3.63 -11.82
C ALA A 20 -1.43 -4.04 -10.34
N THR A 21 -1.22 -3.07 -9.45
CA THR A 21 -1.20 -3.32 -8.00
C THR A 21 -2.56 -3.80 -7.50
N ALA A 22 -3.65 -3.12 -7.88
CA ALA A 22 -5.00 -3.49 -7.49
C ALA A 22 -5.36 -4.92 -7.95
N PHE A 23 -4.98 -5.29 -9.17
CA PHE A 23 -5.21 -6.63 -9.70
C PHE A 23 -4.43 -7.70 -8.90
N THR A 24 -3.16 -7.45 -8.58
CA THR A 24 -2.38 -8.33 -7.72
C THR A 24 -3.02 -8.49 -6.34
N LEU A 25 -3.43 -7.39 -5.70
CA LEU A 25 -4.11 -7.43 -4.40
C LEU A 25 -5.37 -8.27 -4.46
N ALA A 26 -6.22 -8.05 -5.45
CA ALA A 26 -7.46 -8.82 -5.64
C ALA A 26 -7.18 -10.32 -5.75
N ARG A 27 -6.17 -10.73 -6.54
CA ARG A 27 -5.77 -12.14 -6.66
C ARG A 27 -5.25 -12.72 -5.36
N ARG A 28 -4.45 -11.96 -4.60
CA ARG A 28 -3.94 -12.38 -3.29
C ARG A 28 -5.06 -12.55 -2.28
N PHE A 29 -5.97 -11.59 -2.18
CA PHE A 29 -7.14 -11.71 -1.33
C PHE A 29 -8.06 -12.87 -1.75
N ALA A 30 -8.24 -13.12 -3.05
CA ALA A 30 -9.00 -14.27 -3.54
C ALA A 30 -8.36 -15.61 -3.14
N ALA A 31 -7.03 -15.64 -3.03
CA ALA A 31 -6.27 -16.76 -2.50
C ALA A 31 -6.22 -16.82 -0.96
N GLY A 32 -6.92 -15.93 -0.24
CA GLY A 32 -7.02 -15.92 1.22
C GLY A 32 -5.92 -15.16 1.95
N ALA A 33 -5.20 -14.26 1.27
CA ALA A 33 -4.14 -13.46 1.89
C ALA A 33 -4.66 -12.52 2.98
N THR A 34 -3.81 -12.26 3.98
CA THR A 34 -3.94 -11.12 4.89
C THR A 34 -3.01 -9.99 4.44
N MET A 35 -3.47 -8.75 4.51
CA MET A 35 -2.66 -7.57 4.26
C MET A 35 -2.15 -6.96 5.56
N TRP A 36 -0.85 -6.69 5.63
CA TRP A 36 -0.19 -6.08 6.78
C TRP A 36 0.27 -4.67 6.39
N SER A 37 -0.31 -3.63 6.99
CA SER A 37 0.02 -2.23 6.72
C SER A 37 1.02 -1.68 7.73
N ILE A 38 2.07 -1.00 7.24
CA ILE A 38 3.08 -0.33 8.07
C ILE A 38 3.31 1.10 7.60
N ALA A 39 3.54 2.00 8.55
CA ALA A 39 3.92 3.38 8.27
C ALA A 39 4.70 3.97 9.45
N PRO A 40 5.97 3.58 9.67
CA PRO A 40 6.71 3.94 10.88
C PRO A 40 6.82 5.44 11.15
N GLY A 41 6.91 6.26 10.10
CA GLY A 41 6.90 7.72 10.20
C GLY A 41 5.51 8.36 10.24
N TRP A 42 4.46 7.62 9.86
CA TRP A 42 3.10 8.13 9.66
C TRP A 42 2.03 7.09 10.05
N GLU A 43 2.07 6.61 11.29
CA GLU A 43 1.20 5.53 11.79
C GLU A 43 -0.29 5.68 11.44
N PRO A 44 -0.91 6.89 11.40
CA PRO A 44 -2.30 7.04 10.97
C PRO A 44 -2.61 6.44 9.59
N HIS A 45 -1.65 6.45 8.65
CA HIS A 45 -1.86 5.85 7.32
C HIS A 45 -1.96 4.33 7.37
N ALA A 46 -1.14 3.67 8.21
CA ALA A 46 -1.23 2.21 8.38
C ALA A 46 -2.58 1.81 8.96
N LEU A 47 -3.04 2.54 9.98
CA LEU A 47 -4.34 2.34 10.60
C LEU A 47 -5.49 2.57 9.61
N HIS A 48 -5.42 3.65 8.83
CA HIS A 48 -6.47 3.98 7.86
C HIS A 48 -6.62 2.88 6.80
N ILE A 49 -5.51 2.44 6.21
CA ILE A 49 -5.50 1.32 5.25
C ILE A 49 -6.15 0.07 5.85
N ALA A 50 -5.79 -0.30 7.09
CA ALA A 50 -6.37 -1.48 7.72
C ALA A 50 -7.89 -1.35 7.91
N VAL A 51 -8.36 -0.19 8.39
CA VAL A 51 -9.78 0.06 8.64
C VAL A 51 -10.60 0.01 7.34
N GLU A 52 -10.11 0.61 6.25
CA GLU A 52 -10.81 0.63 4.97
C GLU A 52 -11.05 -0.77 4.41
N PHE A 53 -10.07 -1.67 4.53
CA PHE A 53 -10.17 -3.03 4.00
C PHE A 53 -11.03 -3.94 4.91
N ILE A 54 -11.01 -3.76 6.24
CA ILE A 54 -11.84 -4.56 7.17
C ILE A 54 -13.30 -4.10 7.17
N HIS A 55 -13.56 -2.78 7.13
CA HIS A 55 -14.90 -2.21 7.21
C HIS A 55 -15.23 -1.45 5.93
N PRO A 56 -15.52 -2.16 4.83
CA PRO A 56 -15.81 -1.48 3.57
C PRO A 56 -17.05 -0.59 3.75
N VAL A 57 -16.88 0.71 3.48
CA VAL A 57 -17.92 1.74 3.63
C VAL A 57 -19.10 1.51 2.65
N ILE A 58 -18.91 0.67 1.64
CA ILE A 58 -19.93 0.31 0.64
C ILE A 58 -20.72 -0.92 1.11
N VAL A 59 -22.03 -0.76 1.27
CA VAL A 59 -22.99 -1.82 1.62
C VAL A 59 -22.86 -2.99 0.64
N GLY A 60 -22.57 -4.18 1.16
CA GLY A 60 -22.51 -5.44 0.40
C GLY A 60 -21.10 -5.89 -0.02
N LYS A 61 -20.06 -5.07 0.15
CA LYS A 61 -18.67 -5.48 -0.14
C LYS A 61 -18.12 -6.39 0.96
N ARG A 62 -17.38 -7.43 0.54
CA ARG A 62 -16.76 -8.41 1.46
C ARG A 62 -15.60 -7.75 2.20
N ALA A 63 -15.58 -7.88 3.53
CA ALA A 63 -14.43 -7.49 4.35
C ALA A 63 -13.18 -8.29 3.92
N LEU A 64 -12.09 -7.57 3.65
CA LEU A 64 -10.79 -8.13 3.28
C LEU A 64 -9.85 -8.09 4.50
N PRO A 65 -9.16 -9.19 4.87
CA PRO A 65 -8.34 -9.21 6.07
C PRO A 65 -7.16 -8.24 5.97
N ALA A 66 -7.16 -7.20 6.80
CA ALA A 66 -6.06 -6.24 6.87
C ALA A 66 -5.74 -5.88 8.32
N VAL A 67 -4.46 -5.71 8.65
CA VAL A 67 -4.00 -5.39 10.01
C VAL A 67 -2.88 -4.36 9.95
N ALA A 68 -3.00 -3.29 10.74
CA ALA A 68 -1.95 -2.31 10.92
C ALA A 68 -0.93 -2.77 11.95
N ILE A 69 0.35 -2.68 11.62
CA ILE A 69 1.47 -2.87 12.54
C ILE A 69 2.07 -1.48 12.81
N THR A 70 2.02 -1.06 14.06
CA THR A 70 2.53 0.23 14.56
C THR A 70 3.54 0.01 15.69
N GLY A 71 4.28 1.07 16.08
CA GLY A 71 5.29 0.99 17.13
C GLY A 71 6.72 0.69 16.65
N PRO A 72 7.68 0.61 17.59
CA PRO A 72 9.12 0.71 17.30
C PRO A 72 9.72 -0.53 16.61
N ASP A 73 9.14 -1.72 16.79
CA ASP A 73 9.71 -2.99 16.34
C ASP A 73 9.05 -3.54 15.05
N VAL A 74 8.66 -2.64 14.15
CA VAL A 74 7.89 -2.98 12.92
C VAL A 74 8.49 -4.17 12.16
N VAL A 75 9.82 -4.23 12.04
CA VAL A 75 10.50 -5.27 11.25
C VAL A 75 10.28 -6.66 11.85
N ASP A 76 10.38 -6.77 13.17
CA ASP A 76 10.25 -8.05 13.88
C ASP A 76 8.79 -8.47 13.97
N VAL A 77 7.89 -7.51 14.22
CA VAL A 77 6.45 -7.76 14.25
C VAL A 77 5.95 -8.22 12.87
N VAL A 78 6.40 -7.60 11.78
CA VAL A 78 6.07 -8.05 10.41
C VAL A 78 6.57 -9.47 10.19
N ARG A 79 7.81 -9.79 10.57
CA ARG A 79 8.37 -11.14 10.40
C ARG A 79 7.51 -12.20 11.09
N ILE A 80 7.13 -12.02 12.35
CA ILE A 80 6.37 -13.06 13.08
C ILE A 80 4.92 -13.19 12.56
N SER A 81 4.37 -12.11 12.01
CA SER A 81 2.99 -12.03 11.55
C SER A 81 2.79 -12.63 10.17
N VAL A 82 3.61 -12.20 9.20
CA VAL A 82 3.46 -12.49 7.77
C VAL A 82 3.61 -13.97 7.46
N ARG A 83 2.67 -14.49 6.67
CA ARG A 83 2.68 -15.85 6.12
C ARG A 83 2.95 -15.83 4.60
N PRO A 84 3.45 -16.94 4.02
CA PRO A 84 3.56 -17.05 2.57
C PRO A 84 2.19 -16.82 1.91
N GLY A 85 2.16 -15.97 0.89
CA GLY A 85 0.94 -15.55 0.20
C GLY A 85 0.33 -14.25 0.71
N ASP A 86 0.73 -13.76 1.88
CA ASP A 86 0.26 -12.47 2.42
C ASP A 86 0.79 -11.26 1.62
N ILE A 87 0.21 -10.11 1.93
CA ILE A 87 0.60 -8.81 1.38
C ILE A 87 1.22 -7.97 2.50
N VAL A 88 2.30 -7.27 2.22
CA VAL A 88 2.82 -6.19 3.06
C VAL A 88 2.75 -4.88 2.29
N ILE A 89 2.02 -3.91 2.83
CA ILE A 89 1.90 -2.56 2.27
C ILE A 89 2.57 -1.56 3.20
N ALA A 90 3.48 -0.74 2.68
CA ALA A 90 4.14 0.31 3.46
C ALA A 90 3.86 1.70 2.91
N VAL A 91 3.69 2.66 3.81
CA VAL A 91 3.66 4.10 3.49
C VAL A 91 4.86 4.77 4.15
N SER A 92 5.84 5.20 3.37
CA SER A 92 7.08 5.84 3.87
C SER A 92 7.88 6.51 2.75
N GLY A 93 8.86 7.33 3.10
CA GLY A 93 9.92 7.76 2.18
C GLY A 93 10.87 6.61 1.82
N ALA A 94 11.53 6.69 0.66
CA ALA A 94 12.38 5.62 0.14
C ALA A 94 13.64 5.32 0.99
N ASP A 95 14.00 6.23 1.89
CA ASP A 95 15.16 6.17 2.78
C ASP A 95 14.83 5.55 4.15
N ASP A 96 13.55 5.26 4.45
CA ASP A 96 13.14 4.66 5.72
C ASP A 96 13.83 3.29 5.93
N PRO A 97 14.70 3.15 6.95
CA PRO A 97 15.51 1.94 7.13
C PRO A 97 14.67 0.72 7.51
N GLN A 98 13.55 0.92 8.22
CA GLN A 98 12.68 -0.16 8.65
C GLN A 98 11.89 -0.71 7.47
N VAL A 99 11.28 0.17 6.66
CA VAL A 99 10.54 -0.23 5.45
C VAL A 99 11.47 -0.89 4.43
N ARG A 100 12.67 -0.33 4.18
CA ARG A 100 13.67 -0.98 3.32
C ARG A 100 14.06 -2.37 3.80
N SER A 101 14.17 -2.56 5.12
CA SER A 101 14.48 -3.86 5.70
C SER A 101 13.35 -4.87 5.48
N VAL A 102 12.09 -4.44 5.67
CA VAL A 102 10.90 -5.26 5.42
C VAL A 102 10.80 -5.64 3.95
N MET A 103 10.84 -4.67 3.03
CA MET A 103 10.68 -4.89 1.59
C MET A 103 11.74 -5.85 1.03
N ARG A 104 12.99 -5.73 1.50
CA ARG A 104 14.06 -6.66 1.12
C ARG A 104 13.81 -8.10 1.58
N ARG A 105 13.13 -8.31 2.71
CA ARG A 105 12.98 -9.64 3.34
C ARG A 105 11.69 -10.34 2.95
N CYS A 106 10.62 -9.60 2.66
CA CYS A 106 9.31 -10.15 2.28
C CYS A 106 9.33 -11.17 1.13
N PRO A 107 10.14 -11.01 0.06
CA PRO A 107 10.23 -12.02 -0.99
C PRO A 107 10.67 -13.39 -0.46
N ALA A 108 11.63 -13.42 0.47
CA ALA A 108 12.08 -14.66 1.11
C ALA A 108 11.02 -15.26 2.07
N TRP A 109 10.01 -14.47 2.45
CA TRP A 109 8.88 -14.92 3.26
C TRP A 109 7.69 -15.36 2.41
N GLY A 110 7.79 -15.20 1.07
CA GLY A 110 6.71 -15.49 0.13
C GLY A 110 5.57 -14.45 0.15
N ALA A 111 5.83 -13.25 0.68
CA ALA A 111 4.85 -12.18 0.75
C ALA A 111 5.02 -11.18 -0.39
N THR A 112 3.90 -10.68 -0.91
CA THR A 112 3.89 -9.62 -1.94
C THR A 112 4.05 -8.27 -1.28
N THR A 113 4.83 -7.39 -1.90
CA THR A 113 5.21 -6.08 -1.35
C THR A 113 4.63 -4.93 -2.16
N VAL A 114 4.00 -3.99 -1.46
CA VAL A 114 3.51 -2.74 -2.01
C VAL A 114 4.13 -1.59 -1.23
N TRP A 115 4.72 -0.62 -1.93
CA TRP A 115 5.33 0.55 -1.30
C TRP A 115 4.74 1.83 -1.88
N ILE A 116 4.07 2.59 -1.01
CA ILE A 116 3.52 3.92 -1.29
C ILE A 116 4.43 4.99 -0.68
N GLY A 117 4.73 6.03 -1.45
CA GLY A 117 5.52 7.15 -0.96
C GLY A 117 5.59 8.32 -1.94
N SER A 118 6.42 9.31 -1.62
CA SER A 118 6.62 10.51 -2.43
C SER A 118 8.09 10.96 -2.40
N GLY A 119 8.46 11.85 -3.32
CA GLY A 119 9.81 12.37 -3.44
C GLY A 119 10.75 11.40 -4.17
N GLN A 120 11.97 11.17 -3.66
CA GLN A 120 12.93 10.28 -4.32
C GLN A 120 12.39 8.84 -4.34
N ARG A 121 12.15 8.29 -5.53
CA ARG A 121 11.65 6.91 -5.72
C ARG A 121 12.72 5.89 -5.29
N PRO A 122 12.33 4.76 -4.64
CA PRO A 122 13.26 3.68 -4.36
C PRO A 122 13.83 3.06 -5.64
N GLN A 123 14.97 2.38 -5.52
CA GLN A 123 15.58 1.68 -6.65
C GLN A 123 14.61 0.62 -7.23
N PRO A 124 14.60 0.42 -8.56
CA PRO A 124 13.76 -0.61 -9.18
C PRO A 124 13.98 -1.99 -8.55
N GLY A 125 12.89 -2.74 -8.36
CA GLY A 125 12.92 -4.07 -7.75
C GLY A 125 13.02 -4.09 -6.22
N MET A 126 12.93 -2.94 -5.56
CA MET A 126 12.90 -2.89 -4.09
C MET A 126 11.59 -3.38 -3.48
N ALA A 127 10.50 -3.34 -4.23
CA ALA A 127 9.21 -3.94 -3.91
C ALA A 127 8.55 -4.45 -5.22
N ASP A 128 7.59 -5.37 -5.12
CA ASP A 128 6.85 -5.89 -6.27
C ASP A 128 6.03 -4.79 -6.94
N HIS A 129 5.45 -3.90 -6.12
CA HIS A 129 4.68 -2.75 -6.55
C HIS A 129 5.15 -1.48 -5.85
N VAL A 130 5.40 -0.42 -6.62
CA VAL A 130 5.81 0.90 -6.10
C VAL A 130 4.83 1.94 -6.64
N LEU A 131 4.03 2.54 -5.76
CA LEU A 131 3.10 3.61 -6.08
C LEU A 131 3.69 4.92 -5.55
N TRP A 132 4.23 5.73 -6.45
CA TRP A 132 5.04 6.89 -6.05
C TRP A 132 4.49 8.20 -6.59
N LEU A 133 4.33 9.16 -5.69
CA LEU A 133 4.00 10.53 -6.01
C LEU A 133 5.25 11.32 -6.41
N ASP A 134 5.25 11.87 -7.62
CA ASP A 134 6.27 12.81 -8.09
C ASP A 134 5.98 14.23 -7.55
N ASP A 135 5.94 14.34 -6.22
CA ASP A 135 5.80 15.60 -5.50
C ASP A 135 6.85 15.65 -4.38
N PRO A 136 7.83 16.56 -4.47
CA PRO A 136 8.89 16.69 -3.47
C PRO A 136 8.43 17.45 -2.21
N ASP A 137 7.19 17.94 -2.12
CA ASP A 137 6.71 18.63 -0.93
C ASP A 137 6.67 17.66 0.28
N PRO A 138 7.41 17.93 1.36
CA PRO A 138 7.39 17.10 2.57
C PRO A 138 6.01 17.07 3.25
N ARG A 139 5.06 17.92 2.84
CA ARG A 139 3.67 17.92 3.31
C ARG A 139 2.77 16.94 2.58
N VAL A 140 3.21 16.33 1.47
CA VAL A 140 2.43 15.29 0.73
C VAL A 140 1.81 14.22 1.63
N PRO A 141 2.49 13.71 2.67
CA PRO A 141 1.90 12.77 3.61
C PRO A 141 0.71 13.34 4.41
N ALA A 142 0.62 14.66 4.56
CA ALA A 142 -0.39 15.38 5.33
C ALA A 142 -1.42 16.13 4.46
N THR A 143 -1.16 16.33 3.17
CA THR A 143 -2.05 17.07 2.24
C THR A 143 -3.09 16.19 1.55
N GLY A 144 -3.16 14.89 1.88
CA GLY A 144 -4.20 13.97 1.39
C GLY A 144 -3.81 13.16 0.15
N GLY A 145 -2.60 13.35 -0.40
CA GLY A 145 -2.12 12.61 -1.56
C GLY A 145 -2.16 11.10 -1.34
N PHE A 146 -1.51 10.59 -0.29
CA PHE A 146 -1.54 9.14 0.03
C PHE A 146 -2.94 8.61 0.30
N VAL A 147 -3.80 9.43 0.93
CA VAL A 147 -5.20 9.09 1.20
C VAL A 147 -5.93 8.75 -0.09
N LEU A 148 -5.79 9.59 -1.11
CA LEU A 148 -6.34 9.31 -2.43
C LEU A 148 -5.79 8.00 -3.03
N PHE A 149 -4.49 7.73 -2.90
CA PHE A 149 -3.89 6.51 -3.48
C PHE A 149 -4.46 5.24 -2.89
N TYR A 150 -4.46 5.10 -1.56
CA TYR A 150 -4.93 3.86 -0.97
C TYR A 150 -6.46 3.73 -1.07
N HIS A 151 -7.22 4.83 -1.14
CA HIS A 151 -8.65 4.77 -1.49
C HIS A 151 -8.88 4.26 -2.91
N LEU A 152 -8.20 4.82 -3.91
CA LEU A 152 -8.33 4.32 -5.29
C LEU A 152 -7.86 2.87 -5.41
N LEU A 153 -6.77 2.52 -4.72
CA LEU A 153 -6.28 1.14 -4.65
C LEU A 153 -7.33 0.22 -4.03
N TRP A 154 -7.98 0.63 -2.94
CA TRP A 154 -9.07 -0.10 -2.31
C TRP A 154 -10.26 -0.28 -3.24
N GLU A 155 -10.71 0.79 -3.92
CA GLU A 155 -11.83 0.75 -4.85
C GLU A 155 -11.57 -0.23 -6.00
N LEU A 156 -10.42 -0.09 -6.67
CA LEU A 156 -10.00 -0.93 -7.80
C LEU A 156 -9.78 -2.39 -7.37
N THR A 157 -9.22 -2.61 -6.17
CA THR A 157 -9.04 -3.97 -5.64
C THR A 157 -10.38 -4.67 -5.49
N HIS A 158 -11.40 -3.98 -4.96
CA HIS A 158 -12.73 -4.57 -4.84
C HIS A 158 -13.39 -4.81 -6.20
N VAL A 159 -13.24 -3.89 -7.16
CA VAL A 159 -13.74 -4.09 -8.53
C VAL A 159 -13.13 -5.35 -9.15
N CYS A 160 -11.81 -5.53 -9.04
CA CYS A 160 -11.13 -6.71 -9.57
C CYS A 160 -11.50 -7.99 -8.80
N PHE A 161 -11.71 -7.88 -7.48
CA PHE A 161 -12.07 -9.02 -6.63
C PHE A 161 -13.48 -9.53 -6.92
N GLU A 162 -14.42 -8.64 -7.22
CA GLU A 162 -15.80 -8.98 -7.62
C GLU A 162 -15.86 -9.54 -9.06
N HIS A 163 -14.85 -9.24 -9.89
CA HIS A 163 -14.75 -9.69 -11.29
C HIS A 163 -13.43 -10.44 -11.56
N PRO A 164 -13.25 -11.66 -11.03
CA PRO A 164 -11.99 -12.42 -11.14
C PRO A 164 -11.61 -12.89 -12.55
N ALA A 165 -12.39 -12.54 -13.59
CA ALA A 165 -12.20 -12.97 -14.98
C ALA A 165 -11.65 -11.86 -15.92
N CYS A 166 -11.27 -10.70 -15.39
CA CYS A 166 -10.73 -9.58 -16.16
C CYS A 166 -9.19 -9.58 -16.18
#